data_AF-A0A1H0AP00-F1
#
_entry.id   AF-A0A1H0AP00-F1
#
_cell.length_a   1.000
_cell.length_b   1.000
_cell.length_c   1.000
_cell.angle_alpha   90.00
_cell.angle_beta   90.00
_cell.angle_gamma   90.00
#
_symmetry.space_group_name_H-M   'P 1'
#
loop_
_entity.id
_entity.type
_entity.pdbx_description
1 polymer ?
#
loop_
_entity_poly.entity_id
_entity_poly.type
_entity_poly.pdbx_seq_one_letter_code
_entity_poly.pdbx_strand_id
1 'polypeptide(L)'
;MSDFTVRIKDYVEQARDYTVDRFEALKNVSKDVWLKNSPALGLLFIYLLYLMFSAKEGSIAWTIIFLIGFGYAIFAIKYWKKDQEFNLNLSLVLLLFSFAFAGFEGFSFLISSLYERVF
;
A
#
# COMPACT_ATOMS: atom_id res chain seq x y z
N MET A 1 -11.21 -8.31 -42.97
CA MET A 1 -10.93 -8.07 -41.54
C MET A 1 -9.42 -7.98 -41.38
N SER A 2 -8.87 -6.90 -40.82
CA SER A 2 -7.42 -6.71 -40.73
C SER A 2 -6.82 -7.51 -39.57
N ASP A 3 -5.63 -8.09 -39.75
CA ASP A 3 -4.85 -8.82 -38.73
C ASP A 3 -4.74 -8.10 -37.38
N PHE A 4 -4.80 -6.77 -37.40
CA PHE A 4 -4.76 -5.92 -36.20
C PHE A 4 -5.97 -6.13 -35.28
N THR A 5 -7.15 -6.35 -35.85
CA THR A 5 -8.40 -6.55 -35.08
C THR A 5 -8.44 -7.93 -34.43
N VAL A 6 -7.80 -8.92 -35.06
CA VAL A 6 -7.66 -10.27 -34.52
C VAL A 6 -6.71 -10.28 -33.32
N ARG A 7 -5.54 -9.62 -33.45
CA ARG A 7 -4.58 -9.52 -32.35
C ARG A 7 -5.13 -8.81 -31.11
N ILE A 8 -5.87 -7.71 -31.29
CA ILE A 8 -6.49 -7.01 -30.15
C ILE A 8 -7.51 -7.90 -29.45
N LYS A 9 -8.28 -8.68 -30.21
CA LYS A 9 -9.27 -9.59 -29.65
C LYS A 9 -8.60 -10.71 -28.82
N ASP A 10 -7.52 -11.28 -29.33
CA ASP A 10 -6.72 -12.29 -28.62
C ASP A 10 -6.11 -11.73 -27.32
N TYR A 11 -5.62 -10.49 -27.32
CA TYR A 11 -5.11 -9.83 -26.11
C TYR A 11 -6.20 -9.59 -25.07
N VAL A 12 -7.41 -9.21 -25.50
CA VAL A 12 -8.54 -9.01 -24.60
C VAL A 12 -9.03 -10.33 -24.02
N GLU A 13 -9.05 -11.40 -24.81
CA GLU A 13 -9.36 -12.75 -24.31
C GLU A 13 -8.30 -13.25 -23.33
N GLN A 14 -7.00 -13.09 -23.63
CA GLN A 14 -5.94 -13.43 -22.67
C GLN A 14 -6.02 -12.62 -21.38
N ALA A 15 -6.30 -11.32 -21.47
CA ALA A 15 -6.46 -10.49 -20.30
C ALA A 15 -7.68 -10.94 -19.48
N ARG A 16 -8.80 -11.25 -20.13
CA ARG A 16 -10.00 -11.75 -19.47
C ARG A 16 -9.75 -13.08 -18.78
N ASP A 17 -9.20 -14.06 -19.48
CA ASP A 17 -8.90 -15.40 -18.94
C ASP A 17 -7.93 -15.31 -17.76
N TYR A 18 -6.87 -14.51 -17.90
CA TYR A 18 -5.95 -14.23 -16.79
C TYR A 18 -6.66 -13.61 -15.58
N THR A 19 -7.62 -12.72 -15.82
CA THR A 19 -8.37 -12.06 -14.73
C THR A 19 -9.31 -13.04 -14.05
N VAL A 20 -10.01 -13.89 -14.82
CA VAL A 20 -10.93 -14.91 -14.29
C VAL A 20 -10.17 -15.98 -13.50
N ASP A 21 -9.07 -16.50 -14.05
CA ASP A 21 -8.22 -17.48 -13.37
C ASP A 21 -7.65 -16.93 -12.06
N ARG A 22 -7.23 -15.66 -12.06
CA ARG A 22 -6.78 -14.99 -10.83
C ARG A 22 -7.92 -14.78 -9.84
N PHE A 23 -9.13 -14.50 -10.30
CA PHE A 23 -10.29 -14.33 -9.43
C PHE A 23 -10.71 -15.65 -8.77
N GLU A 24 -10.69 -16.77 -9.51
CA GLU A 24 -10.92 -18.10 -8.97
C GLU A 24 -9.81 -18.52 -8.01
N ALA A 25 -8.56 -18.22 -8.32
CA ALA A 25 -7.44 -18.45 -7.41
C ALA A 25 -7.61 -17.66 -6.11
N LEU A 26 -8.03 -16.38 -6.17
CA LEU A 26 -8.31 -15.54 -5.00
C LEU A 26 -9.45 -16.08 -4.14
N LYS A 27 -10.46 -16.72 -4.76
CA LYS A 27 -11.58 -17.38 -4.06
C LYS A 27 -11.12 -18.61 -3.26
N ASN A 28 -10.03 -19.24 -3.69
CA ASN A 28 -9.42 -20.41 -3.05
C ASN A 28 -8.28 -20.05 -2.07
N VAL A 29 -7.94 -18.76 -1.92
CA VAL A 29 -6.94 -18.32 -0.94
C VAL A 29 -7.50 -18.53 0.47
N SER A 30 -6.72 -19.21 1.32
CA SER A 30 -7.01 -19.41 2.74
C SER A 30 -7.43 -18.09 3.41
N LYS A 31 -8.48 -18.13 4.25
CA LYS A 31 -8.92 -16.97 5.04
C LYS A 31 -7.79 -16.40 5.91
N ASP A 32 -6.83 -17.22 6.31
CA ASP A 32 -5.70 -16.82 7.15
C ASP A 32 -4.74 -15.86 6.42
N VAL A 33 -4.53 -16.06 5.11
CA VAL A 33 -3.73 -15.17 4.26
C VAL A 33 -4.38 -13.78 4.19
N TRP A 34 -5.70 -13.73 3.99
CA TRP A 34 -6.44 -12.47 3.98
C TRP A 34 -6.38 -11.75 5.32
N LEU A 35 -6.56 -12.48 6.42
CA LEU A 35 -6.47 -11.91 7.76
C LEU A 35 -5.09 -11.32 8.04
N LYS A 36 -4.02 -12.04 7.70
CA LYS A 36 -2.65 -11.62 7.93
C LYS A 36 -2.26 -10.36 7.15
N ASN A 37 -2.79 -10.18 5.94
CA ASN A 37 -2.52 -9.02 5.08
C ASN A 37 -3.53 -7.88 5.23
N SER A 38 -4.67 -8.10 5.90
CA SER A 38 -5.70 -7.09 6.13
C SER A 38 -5.18 -5.79 6.78
N PRO A 39 -4.21 -5.80 7.72
CA PRO A 39 -3.70 -4.56 8.29
C PRO A 39 -2.95 -3.72 7.26
N ALA A 40 -2.17 -4.34 6.37
CA ALA A 40 -1.51 -3.62 5.28
C ALA A 40 -2.51 -2.98 4.32
N LEU A 41 -3.56 -3.71 3.94
CA LEU A 41 -4.61 -3.18 3.08
C LEU A 41 -5.36 -2.01 3.75
N GLY A 42 -5.68 -2.15 5.03
CA GLY A 42 -6.31 -1.08 5.82
C GLY A 42 -5.44 0.17 5.90
N LEU A 43 -4.14 0.02 6.18
CA LEU A 43 -3.21 1.13 6.22
C LEU A 43 -3.05 1.81 4.86
N LEU A 44 -2.93 1.05 3.77
CA LEU A 44 -2.88 1.62 2.41
C LEU A 44 -4.16 2.37 2.06
N PHE A 45 -5.32 1.90 2.51
CA PHE A 45 -6.57 2.62 2.35
C PHE A 45 -6.57 3.94 3.13
N ILE A 46 -6.07 3.96 4.37
CA ILE A 46 -5.87 5.20 5.14
C ILE A 46 -4.92 6.15 4.42
N TYR A 47 -3.88 5.64 3.75
CA TYR A 47 -2.91 6.48 3.02
C TYR A 47 -3.55 7.09 1.76
N LEU A 48 -4.44 6.35 1.09
CA LEU A 48 -5.24 6.91 0.01
C LEU A 48 -6.15 8.04 0.51
N LEU A 49 -6.80 7.86 1.67
CA LEU A 49 -7.62 8.92 2.28
C LEU A 49 -6.76 10.14 2.66
N TYR A 50 -5.56 9.92 3.18
CA TYR A 50 -4.61 10.98 3.43
C TYR A 50 -4.30 11.78 2.15
N LEU A 51 -4.03 11.11 1.03
CA LEU A 51 -3.76 11.80 -0.23
C LEU A 51 -4.96 12.60 -0.76
N MET A 52 -6.19 12.19 -0.45
CA MET A 52 -7.41 12.88 -0.89
C MET A 52 -7.81 14.04 0.03
N PHE A 53 -7.54 13.95 1.32
CA PHE A 53 -8.14 14.83 2.33
C PHE A 53 -7.13 15.56 3.22
N SER A 54 -5.83 15.24 3.16
CA SER A 54 -4.84 15.90 4.01
C SER A 54 -4.69 17.37 3.65
N ALA A 55 -4.71 18.22 4.69
CA ALA A 55 -4.43 19.65 4.58
C ALA A 55 -2.93 19.90 4.39
N LYS A 56 -2.59 21.11 3.92
CA LYS A 56 -1.22 21.49 3.49
C LYS A 56 -0.16 21.57 4.60
N GLU A 57 -0.53 21.32 5.85
CA GLU A 57 0.35 21.49 7.00
C GLU A 57 0.69 20.12 7.62
N GLY A 58 1.96 19.97 7.99
CA GLY A 58 2.46 18.75 8.60
C GLY A 58 1.78 18.47 9.95
N SER A 59 1.29 17.26 10.13
CA SER A 59 0.60 16.78 11.31
C SER A 59 1.37 15.67 12.00
N ILE A 60 1.59 15.83 13.31
CA ILE A 60 2.17 14.76 14.13
C ILE A 60 1.27 13.52 14.18
N ALA A 61 -0.05 13.69 14.07
CA ALA A 61 -1.00 12.57 14.05
C ALA A 61 -0.79 11.71 12.80
N TRP A 62 -0.67 12.34 11.62
CA TRP A 62 -0.37 11.64 10.38
C TRP A 62 1.01 10.99 10.41
N THR A 63 2.03 11.68 10.94
CA THR A 63 3.36 11.11 11.16
C THR A 63 3.30 9.80 11.95
N ILE A 64 2.55 9.76 13.07
CA ILE A 64 2.40 8.55 13.89
C ILE A 64 1.71 7.43 13.11
N ILE A 65 0.64 7.73 12.35
CA ILE A 65 -0.06 6.75 11.51
C ILE A 65 0.90 6.15 10.47
N PHE A 66 1.74 6.96 9.84
CA PHE A 66 2.74 6.48 8.90
C PHE A 66 3.82 5.63 9.56
N LEU A 67 4.27 5.99 10.77
CA LEU A 67 5.21 5.17 11.53
C LEU A 67 4.63 3.81 11.96
N ILE A 68 3.33 3.74 12.29
CA ILE A 68 2.66 2.46 12.56
C ILE A 68 2.71 1.56 11.33
N GLY A 69 2.39 2.09 10.14
CA GLY A 69 2.47 1.32 8.91
C GLY A 69 3.90 0.92 8.53
N PHE A 70 4.88 1.78 8.80
CA PHE A 70 6.29 1.46 8.64
C PHE A 70 6.71 0.29 9.53
N GLY A 71 6.33 0.33 10.82
CA GLY A 71 6.62 -0.74 11.78
C GLY A 71 5.96 -2.06 11.39
N TYR A 72 4.69 -2.03 10.99
CA TYR A 72 3.98 -3.21 10.50
C TYR A 72 4.64 -3.78 9.23
N ALA A 73 5.04 -2.93 8.27
CA ALA A 73 5.70 -3.38 7.05
C ALA A 73 7.03 -4.09 7.34
N ILE A 74 7.86 -3.55 8.24
CA ILE A 74 9.10 -4.20 8.69
C ILE A 74 8.79 -5.56 9.33
N PHE A 75 7.77 -5.62 10.18
CA PHE A 75 7.33 -6.87 10.78
C PHE A 75 6.95 -7.88 9.70
N ALA A 76 6.03 -7.53 8.79
CA ALA A 76 5.57 -8.44 7.74
C ALA A 76 6.72 -8.92 6.83
N ILE A 77 7.65 -8.04 6.44
CA ILE A 77 8.84 -8.41 5.65
C ILE A 77 9.76 -9.36 6.43
N LYS A 78 9.98 -9.11 7.72
CA LYS A 78 10.83 -9.95 8.58
C LYS A 78 10.25 -11.36 8.74
N TYR A 79 8.92 -11.48 8.87
CA TYR A 79 8.25 -12.75 9.10
C TYR A 79 7.84 -13.49 7.82
N TRP A 80 7.82 -12.83 6.65
CA TRP A 80 7.55 -13.48 5.35
C TRP A 80 8.37 -14.75 5.12
N LYS A 81 9.66 -14.75 5.49
CA LYS A 81 10.53 -15.94 5.27
C LYS A 81 10.11 -17.15 6.12
N LYS A 82 9.44 -16.92 7.24
CA LYS A 82 8.95 -17.96 8.16
C LYS A 82 7.50 -18.33 7.87
N ASP A 83 6.74 -17.40 7.30
CA ASP A 83 5.31 -17.53 7.06
C ASP A 83 4.99 -16.88 5.70
N GLN A 84 4.93 -17.72 4.66
CA GLN A 84 4.69 -17.26 3.28
C GLN A 84 3.26 -16.77 3.03
N GLU A 85 2.42 -16.70 4.07
CA GLU A 85 1.09 -16.12 3.97
C GLU A 85 1.10 -14.58 4.00
N PHE A 86 2.18 -13.96 4.49
CA PHE A 86 2.36 -12.51 4.31
C PHE A 86 2.59 -12.19 2.84
N ASN A 87 2.18 -11.00 2.38
CA ASN A 87 2.43 -10.52 1.02
C ASN A 87 3.61 -9.51 1.01
N LEU A 88 4.72 -9.86 0.36
CA LEU A 88 5.99 -9.13 0.36
C LEU A 88 5.83 -7.89 -0.48
N ASN A 89 5.21 -8.03 -1.66
CA ASN A 89 4.97 -6.92 -2.55
C ASN A 89 4.09 -5.88 -1.83
N LEU A 90 3.02 -6.33 -1.17
CA LEU A 90 2.16 -5.46 -0.39
C LEU A 90 2.91 -4.79 0.77
N SER A 91 3.73 -5.55 1.49
CA SER A 91 4.50 -5.03 2.63
C SER A 91 5.59 -4.06 2.18
N LEU A 92 6.23 -4.30 1.04
CA LEU A 92 7.21 -3.39 0.44
C LEU A 92 6.56 -2.08 -0.04
N VAL A 93 5.40 -2.19 -0.70
CA VAL A 93 4.60 -1.02 -1.10
C VAL A 93 4.23 -0.19 0.12
N LEU A 94 3.72 -0.84 1.17
CA LEU A 94 3.41 -0.17 2.43
C LEU A 94 4.65 0.46 3.05
N LEU A 95 5.80 -0.23 3.08
CA LEU A 95 7.06 0.29 3.61
C LEU A 95 7.47 1.59 2.91
N LEU A 96 7.46 1.60 1.58
CA LEU A 96 7.87 2.74 0.76
C LEU A 96 6.98 3.95 1.02
N PHE A 97 5.66 3.78 0.98
CA PHE A 97 4.73 4.87 1.25
C PHE A 97 4.81 5.35 2.70
N SER A 98 4.88 4.42 3.66
CA SER A 98 4.99 4.75 5.09
C SER A 98 6.24 5.58 5.36
N PHE A 99 7.39 5.20 4.80
CA PHE A 99 8.63 5.92 4.98
C PHE A 99 8.59 7.32 4.37
N ALA A 100 8.13 7.41 3.11
CA ALA A 100 8.06 8.69 2.41
C ALA A 100 7.11 9.67 3.10
N PHE A 101 5.92 9.22 3.50
CA PHE A 101 4.94 10.08 4.16
C PHE A 101 5.28 10.39 5.62
N ALA A 102 5.83 9.43 6.39
CA ALA A 102 6.33 9.70 7.73
C ALA A 102 7.44 10.75 7.72
N GLY A 103 8.37 10.64 6.75
CA GLY A 103 9.41 11.62 6.54
C GLY A 103 8.83 12.99 6.22
N PHE A 104 7.98 13.08 5.20
CA PHE A 104 7.37 14.35 4.78
C PHE A 104 6.60 15.04 5.92
N GLU A 105 5.68 14.34 6.58
CA GLU A 105 4.87 14.91 7.66
C GLU A 105 5.70 15.25 8.88
N GLY A 106 6.61 14.36 9.27
CA GLY A 106 7.46 14.56 10.45
C GLY A 106 8.41 15.75 10.27
N PHE A 107 9.06 15.87 9.11
CA PHE A 107 9.90 17.03 8.80
C PHE A 107 9.08 18.31 8.67
N SER A 108 7.91 18.26 8.01
CA SER A 108 7.04 19.43 7.87
C SER A 108 6.56 19.94 9.22
N PHE A 109 6.15 19.04 10.12
CA PHE A 109 5.75 19.37 11.49
C PHE A 109 6.91 19.94 12.31
N LEU A 110 8.11 19.38 12.19
CA LEU A 110 9.29 19.90 12.89
C LEU A 110 9.65 21.31 12.42
N ILE A 111 9.61 21.55 11.11
CA ILE A 111 9.91 22.86 10.52
C ILE A 111 8.86 23.90 10.94
N SER A 112 7.56 23.57 10.86
CA SER A 112 6.50 24.50 11.28
C SER A 112 6.60 24.82 12.77
N SER A 113 6.79 23.79 13.60
CA SER A 113 6.95 23.97 15.05
C SER A 113 8.19 24.80 15.42
N LEU A 114 9.29 24.64 14.69
CA LEU A 114 10.50 25.45 14.88
C LEU A 114 10.28 26.89 14.43
N TYR A 115 9.63 27.09 13.28
CA TYR A 115 9.34 28.42 12.74
C TYR A 115 8.48 29.23 13.71
N GLU A 116 7.35 28.67 14.17
CA GLU A 116 6.44 29.31 15.14
C GLU A 116 7.11 29.63 16.49
N ARG A 117 8.17 28.91 16.85
CA ARG A 117 8.87 29.13 18.11
C ARG A 117 9.98 30.17 18.00
N VAL A 118 10.47 30.44 16.79
CA VAL A 118 11.60 31.33 16.52
C VAL A 118 11.15 32.70 16.03
N PHE A 119 10.04 32.78 15.31
CA PHE A 119 9.47 34.01 14.72
C PHE A 119 8.07 34.28 15.27
#